data_AF-A0A397J9T9-F1
#
_entry.id   AF-A0A397J9T9-F1
#
_cell.length_a   1.000
_cell.length_b   1.000
_cell.length_c   1.000
_cell.angle_alpha   90.00
_cell.angle_beta   90.00
_cell.angle_gamma   90.00
#
_symmetry.space_group_name_H-M   'P 1'
#
loop_
_entity.id
_entity.type
_entity.pdbx_description
1 polymer ?
#
loop_
_entity_poly.entity_id
_entity_poly.type
_entity_poly.pdbx_seq_one_letter_code
_entity_poly.pdbx_strand_id
1 'polypeptide(L)'
;MMYEIVTAQRSFVDQEHDTYLIIDIRNGLRPKVPDFMLKWIPEWYLYLMYRCWSDDPSERPTAAELSNLFFDLTGILYDNIVVMLWNNLKLLMKLKNTSKKLFELFSYSNKLCTSTIMLYWPIDLYSSWIARFIGRNM
;
A
#
# COMPACT_ATOMS: atom_id res chain seq x y z
N MET A 1 -3.15 -25.29 -4.35
CA MET A 1 -3.71 -24.07 -3.74
C MET A 1 -2.68 -22.96 -3.56
N MET A 2 -1.59 -23.10 -2.78
CA MET A 2 -0.57 -22.02 -2.65
C MET A 2 0.04 -21.57 -3.99
N TYR A 3 0.40 -22.51 -4.86
CA TYR A 3 0.87 -22.22 -6.22
C TYR A 3 -0.12 -21.36 -7.02
N GLU A 4 -1.40 -21.72 -7.00
CA GLU A 4 -2.44 -21.05 -7.79
C GLU A 4 -2.71 -19.64 -7.27
N ILE A 5 -2.62 -19.43 -5.95
CA ILE A 5 -2.74 -18.10 -5.33
C ILE A 5 -1.65 -17.17 -5.85
N VAL A 6 -0.42 -17.66 -5.94
CA VAL A 6 0.73 -16.86 -6.34
C VAL A 6 0.81 -16.64 -7.84
N THR A 7 0.52 -17.67 -8.63
CA THR A 7 0.65 -17.61 -10.09
C THR A 7 -0.62 -17.10 -10.77
N ALA A 8 -1.75 -17.08 -10.06
CA ALA A 8 -3.10 -16.91 -10.62
C ALA A 8 -3.41 -17.90 -11.76
N GLN A 9 -2.71 -19.04 -11.80
CA GLN A 9 -2.83 -20.06 -12.82
C GLN A 9 -3.11 -21.41 -12.18
N ARG A 10 -3.91 -22.23 -12.87
CA ARG A 10 -4.12 -23.62 -12.50
C ARG A 10 -2.79 -24.37 -12.61
N SER A 11 -2.51 -25.25 -11.65
CA SER A 11 -1.33 -26.13 -11.76
C SER A 11 -1.46 -27.03 -12.99
N PHE A 12 -0.36 -27.22 -13.72
CA PHE A 12 -0.31 -28.11 -14.89
C PHE A 12 -1.30 -27.71 -16.00
N VAL A 13 -1.48 -26.40 -16.23
CA VAL A 13 -2.40 -25.86 -17.25
C VAL A 13 -2.09 -26.36 -18.67
N ASP A 14 -0.84 -26.71 -18.91
CA ASP A 14 -0.28 -27.23 -20.16
C ASP A 14 -0.40 -28.74 -20.32
N GLN A 15 -0.90 -29.45 -19.30
CA GLN A 15 -1.01 -30.92 -19.29
C GLN A 15 -2.46 -31.37 -19.21
N GLU A 16 -2.77 -32.48 -19.90
CA GLU A 16 -4.06 -33.15 -19.75
C GLU A 16 -4.21 -33.68 -18.32
N HIS A 17 -5.37 -33.44 -17.72
CA HIS A 17 -5.67 -33.87 -16.35
C HIS A 17 -6.20 -35.31 -16.35
N ASP A 18 -5.33 -36.24 -16.74
CA ASP A 18 -5.64 -37.66 -16.90
C ASP A 18 -4.95 -38.53 -15.83
N THR A 19 -5.03 -39.86 -15.98
CA THR A 19 -4.40 -40.79 -15.05
C THR A 19 -2.87 -40.77 -15.09
N TYR A 20 -2.26 -40.35 -16.20
CA TYR A 20 -0.80 -40.26 -16.32
C TYR A 20 -0.29 -39.12 -15.46
N LEU A 21 -0.95 -37.95 -15.49
CA LEU A 21 -0.59 -36.83 -14.62
C LEU A 21 -0.66 -37.20 -13.13
N ILE A 22 -1.66 -37.99 -12.73
CA ILE A 22 -1.80 -38.47 -11.35
C ILE A 22 -0.60 -39.36 -10.96
N ILE A 23 -0.17 -40.24 -11.86
CA ILE A 23 1.00 -41.11 -11.65
C ILE A 23 2.27 -40.25 -11.53
N ASP A 24 2.45 -39.26 -12.39
CA ASP A 24 3.62 -38.39 -12.35
C ASP A 24 3.68 -37.57 -11.05
N ILE A 25 2.55 -37.01 -10.60
CA ILE A 25 2.46 -36.31 -9.30
C ILE A 25 2.82 -37.25 -8.15
N ARG A 26 2.32 -38.48 -8.19
CA ARG A 26 2.67 -39.51 -7.20
C ARG A 26 4.16 -39.82 -7.21
N ASN A 27 4.80 -39.79 -8.38
CA ASN A 27 6.23 -40.01 -8.57
C ASN A 27 7.11 -38.78 -8.27
N GLY A 28 6.53 -37.69 -7.78
CA GLY A 28 7.29 -36.49 -7.37
C GLY A 28 7.20 -35.32 -8.36
N LEU A 29 6.38 -35.38 -9.40
CA LEU A 29 6.12 -34.22 -10.25
C LEU A 29 5.48 -33.11 -9.39
N ARG A 30 6.07 -31.91 -9.42
CA ARG A 30 5.56 -30.72 -8.72
C ARG A 30 5.43 -29.54 -9.68
N PRO A 31 4.48 -28.63 -9.45
CA PRO A 31 4.38 -27.40 -10.23
C PRO A 31 5.68 -26.58 -10.14
N LYS A 32 6.16 -26.07 -11.28
CA LYS A 32 7.33 -25.18 -11.32
C LYS A 32 6.85 -23.73 -11.36
N VAL A 33 7.33 -22.94 -10.42
CA VAL A 33 7.11 -21.49 -10.44
C VAL A 33 8.00 -20.88 -11.52
N PRO A 34 7.48 -20.04 -12.42
CA PRO A 34 8.30 -19.37 -13.42
C PRO A 34 9.38 -18.48 -12.79
N ASP A 35 10.59 -18.49 -13.33
CA ASP A 35 11.76 -17.78 -12.77
C ASP A 35 11.49 -16.29 -12.54
N PHE A 36 10.75 -15.65 -13.45
CA PHE A 36 10.41 -14.23 -13.33
C PHE A 36 9.49 -13.94 -12.12
N MET A 37 8.70 -14.92 -11.67
CA MET A 37 7.85 -14.79 -10.49
C MET A 37 8.64 -14.97 -9.19
N LEU A 38 9.68 -15.80 -9.18
CA LEU A 38 10.49 -16.07 -7.98
C LEU A 38 11.04 -14.79 -7.34
N LYS A 39 11.32 -13.76 -8.13
CA LYS A 39 11.79 -12.45 -7.64
C LYS A 39 10.73 -11.69 -6.81
N TRP A 40 9.46 -11.93 -7.05
CA TRP A 40 8.35 -11.21 -6.42
C TRP A 40 7.75 -11.95 -5.23
N ILE A 41 7.98 -13.26 -5.17
CA ILE A 41 7.42 -14.11 -4.12
C ILE A 41 8.36 -14.06 -2.91
N PRO A 42 7.85 -13.74 -1.72
CA PRO A 42 8.67 -13.78 -0.51
C PRO A 42 9.27 -15.17 -0.30
N GLU A 43 10.55 -15.22 0.08
CA GLU A 43 11.27 -16.49 0.30
C GLU A 43 10.56 -17.39 1.31
N TRP A 44 10.02 -16.82 2.39
CA TRP A 44 9.27 -17.57 3.40
C TRP A 44 8.04 -18.27 2.81
N TYR A 45 7.38 -17.64 1.82
CA TYR A 45 6.21 -18.21 1.18
C TYR A 45 6.62 -19.33 0.22
N LEU A 46 7.69 -19.15 -0.56
CA LEU A 46 8.25 -20.21 -1.41
C LEU A 46 8.66 -21.42 -0.57
N TYR A 47 9.38 -21.19 0.52
CA TYR A 47 9.78 -22.23 1.46
C TYR A 47 8.57 -22.99 2.02
N LEU A 48 7.55 -22.27 2.49
CA LEU A 48 6.31 -22.86 3.01
C LEU A 48 5.60 -23.69 1.95
N MET A 49 5.47 -23.15 0.74
CA MET A 49 4.83 -23.82 -0.39
C MET A 49 5.55 -25.11 -0.76
N TYR A 50 6.88 -25.09 -0.81
CA TYR A 50 7.67 -26.30 -1.08
C TYR A 50 7.57 -27.35 0.03
N ARG A 51 7.52 -26.92 1.30
CA ARG A 51 7.30 -27.85 2.42
C ARG A 51 5.93 -28.54 2.37
N CYS A 52 4.86 -27.81 2.03
CA CYS A 52 3.51 -28.35 1.96
C CYS A 52 3.37 -29.58 1.03
N TRP A 53 4.21 -29.68 0.00
CA TRP A 53 4.20 -30.80 -0.95
C TRP A 53 5.53 -31.57 -0.99
N SER A 54 6.32 -31.51 0.08
CA SER A 54 7.57 -32.27 0.21
C SER A 54 7.34 -33.75 -0.06
N ASP A 55 8.31 -34.41 -0.70
CA ASP A 55 8.25 -35.86 -0.92
C ASP A 55 8.32 -36.63 0.39
N ASP A 56 9.07 -36.09 1.36
CA ASP A 56 9.06 -36.58 2.74
C ASP A 56 7.81 -36.05 3.48
N PRO A 57 6.88 -36.91 3.91
CA PRO A 57 5.69 -36.51 4.65
C PRO A 57 5.99 -35.85 5.99
N SER A 58 7.13 -36.14 6.62
CA SER A 58 7.51 -35.58 7.92
C SER A 58 7.92 -34.11 7.84
N GLU A 59 8.38 -33.67 6.67
CA GLU A 59 8.69 -32.26 6.39
C GLU A 59 7.44 -31.41 6.15
N ARG A 60 6.28 -32.04 5.90
CA ARG A 60 5.03 -31.33 5.61
C ARG A 60 4.46 -30.74 6.89
N PRO A 61 4.14 -29.43 6.91
CA PRO A 61 3.48 -28.83 8.05
C PRO A 61 2.07 -29.39 8.19
N THR A 62 1.64 -29.52 9.44
CA THR A 62 0.26 -29.83 9.78
C THR A 62 -0.66 -28.64 9.46
N ALA A 63 -1.95 -28.92 9.28
CA ALA A 63 -2.94 -27.86 9.08
C ALA A 63 -2.99 -26.88 10.28
N ALA A 64 -2.72 -27.36 11.50
CA ALA A 64 -2.66 -26.53 12.69
C ALA A 64 -1.47 -25.56 12.66
N GLU A 65 -0.28 -26.03 12.29
CA GLU A 65 0.90 -25.18 12.12
C GLU A 65 0.70 -24.11 11.05
N LEU A 66 0.09 -24.48 9.91
CA LEU A 66 -0.27 -23.54 8.86
C LEU A 66 -1.26 -22.48 9.35
N SER A 67 -2.32 -22.90 10.06
CA SER A 67 -3.32 -22.00 10.62
C SER A 67 -2.71 -21.00 11.58
N ASN A 68 -1.84 -21.46 12.49
CA ASN A 68 -1.15 -20.59 13.44
C ASN A 68 -0.21 -19.61 12.72
N LEU A 69 0.59 -20.09 11.75
CA LEU A 69 1.48 -19.25 10.96
C LEU A 69 0.71 -18.13 10.24
N PHE A 70 -0.40 -18.46 9.58
CA PHE A 70 -1.21 -17.45 8.90
C PHE A 70 -1.91 -16.50 9.87
N PHE A 71 -2.37 -17.00 11.02
CA PHE A 71 -2.94 -16.16 12.07
C PHE A 71 -1.93 -15.12 12.58
N ASP A 72 -0.71 -15.56 12.90
CA ASP A 72 0.37 -14.68 13.37
C ASP A 72 0.74 -13.62 12.31
N LEU A 73 0.85 -14.03 11.05
CA LEU A 73 1.11 -13.11 9.93
C LEU A 73 -0.03 -12.09 9.77
N THR A 74 -1.29 -12.50 9.91
CA THR A 74 -2.42 -11.55 9.84
C THR A 74 -2.39 -10.54 10.98
N GLY A 75 -2.01 -10.96 12.19
CA GLY A 75 -1.80 -10.05 13.32
C GLY A 75 -0.73 -9.00 13.04
N ILE A 76 0.44 -9.45 12.56
CA ILE A 76 1.55 -8.55 12.20
C ILE A 76 1.13 -7.55 11.11
N LEU A 77 0.44 -8.01 10.07
CA LEU A 77 -0.03 -7.13 8.99
C LEU A 77 -1.06 -6.12 9.50
N TYR A 78 -2.00 -6.55 10.34
CA TYR A 78 -3.01 -5.66 10.93
C TYR A 78 -2.36 -4.58 11.79
N ASP A 79 -1.45 -4.96 12.69
CA ASP A 79 -0.74 -4.02 13.56
C ASP A 79 0.09 -3.03 12.74
N ASN A 80 0.82 -3.49 11.73
CA ASN A 80 1.60 -2.62 10.86
C ASN A 80 0.72 -1.64 10.08
N ILE A 81 -0.40 -2.09 9.52
CA ILE A 81 -1.34 -1.22 8.79
C ILE A 81 -1.96 -0.20 9.76
N VAL A 82 -2.40 -0.63 10.94
CA VAL A 82 -2.98 0.26 11.95
C VAL A 82 -1.96 1.32 12.39
N VAL A 83 -0.71 0.94 12.63
CA VAL A 83 0.38 1.88 12.96
C VAL A 83 0.64 2.85 11.81
N MET A 84 0.70 2.36 10.55
CA MET A 84 0.86 3.21 9.37
C MET A 84 -0.28 4.23 9.23
N LEU A 85 -1.53 3.77 9.34
CA LEU A 85 -2.71 4.62 9.29
C LEU A 85 -2.70 5.65 10.41
N TRP A 86 -2.35 5.24 11.63
CA TRP A 86 -2.28 6.14 12.79
C TRP A 86 -1.22 7.23 12.61
N ASN A 87 -0.03 6.86 12.14
CA ASN A 87 1.04 7.81 11.85
C ASN A 87 0.65 8.79 10.74
N ASN A 88 0.00 8.31 9.69
CA ASN A 88 -0.50 9.15 8.60
C ASN A 88 -1.59 10.10 9.09
N LEU A 89 -2.54 9.63 9.90
CA LEU A 89 -3.57 10.48 10.53
C LEU A 89 -2.95 11.57 11.40
N LYS A 90 -1.95 11.21 12.23
CA LYS A 90 -1.22 12.16 13.07
C LYS A 90 -0.51 13.24 12.24
N LEU A 91 0.08 12.84 11.10
CA LEU A 91 0.70 13.77 10.16
C LEU A 91 -0.34 14.72 9.54
N LEU A 92 -1.47 14.18 9.07
CA LEU A 92 -2.56 14.98 8.50
C LEU A 92 -3.12 15.99 9.50
N MET A 93 -3.30 15.58 10.77
CA MET A 93 -3.71 16.49 11.85
C MET A 93 -2.69 17.61 12.07
N LYS A 94 -1.39 17.30 12.03
CA LYS A 94 -0.32 18.30 12.17
C LYS A 94 -0.34 19.28 11.00
N LEU A 95 -0.47 18.81 9.77
CA LEU A 95 -0.54 19.65 8.56
C LEU A 95 -1.75 20.59 8.60
N LYS A 96 -2.92 20.09 9.01
CA LYS A 96 -4.13 20.91 9.17
C LYS A 96 -3.96 22.01 10.23
N ASN A 97 -3.26 21.71 11.33
CA ASN A 97 -2.96 22.70 12.36
C ASN A 97 -1.94 23.74 11.87
N THR A 98 -0.93 23.32 11.11
CA THR A 98 0.04 24.23 10.49
C THR A 98 -0.63 25.14 9.46
N SER A 99 -1.51 24.61 8.61
CA SER A 99 -2.24 25.43 7.62
C SER A 99 -3.18 26.42 8.28
N LYS A 100 -3.89 26.01 9.35
CA LYS A 100 -4.71 26.92 10.16
C LYS A 100 -3.87 28.04 10.77
N LYS A 101 -2.72 27.71 11.36
CA LYS A 101 -1.81 28.72 11.94
C LYS A 101 -1.25 29.67 10.89
N LEU A 102 -0.88 29.17 9.71
CA LEU A 102 -0.45 30.00 8.59
C LEU A 102 -1.57 30.93 8.14
N PHE A 103 -2.81 30.44 8.01
CA PHE A 103 -3.95 31.27 7.65
C PHE A 103 -4.24 32.36 8.69
N GLU A 104 -4.14 32.03 9.98
CA GLU A 104 -4.24 33.02 11.06
C GLU A 104 -3.12 34.07 10.97
N LEU A 105 -1.87 33.65 10.73
CA LEU A 105 -0.74 34.55 10.53
C LEU A 105 -0.88 35.41 9.26
N PHE A 106 -1.36 34.85 8.16
CA PHE A 106 -1.67 35.58 6.93
C PHE A 106 -2.79 36.59 7.17
N SER A 107 -3.84 36.23 7.92
CA SER A 107 -4.92 37.14 8.27
C SER A 107 -4.44 38.29 9.15
N TYR A 108 -3.54 37.99 10.10
CA TYR A 108 -2.95 38.98 11.01
C TYR A 108 -1.97 39.89 10.27
N SER A 109 -1.14 39.33 9.39
CA SER A 109 -0.24 40.07 8.52
C SER A 109 -1.02 40.94 7.53
N ASN A 110 -2.12 40.45 6.96
CA ASN A 110 -2.99 41.26 6.09
C ASN A 110 -3.64 42.41 6.87
N LYS A 111 -4.09 42.17 8.11
CA LYS A 111 -4.58 43.24 9.00
C LYS A 111 -3.50 44.28 9.28
N LEU A 112 -2.28 43.85 9.58
CA LEU A 112 -1.13 44.74 9.78
C LEU A 112 -0.76 45.50 8.49
N CYS A 113 -0.66 44.82 7.35
CA CYS A 113 -0.42 45.45 6.05
C CYS A 113 -1.52 46.42 5.66
N THR A 114 -2.80 46.17 5.95
CA THR A 114 -3.86 47.17 5.73
C THR A 114 -3.73 48.35 6.68
N SER A 115 -3.27 48.15 7.91
CA SER A 115 -2.99 49.25 8.85
C SER A 115 -1.71 50.04 8.53
N THR A 116 -0.74 49.45 7.80
CA THR A 116 0.48 50.13 7.34
C THR A 116 0.31 50.76 5.93
N ILE A 117 -0.46 50.14 5.03
CA ILE A 117 -0.77 50.69 3.69
C ILE A 117 -1.71 51.90 3.81
N MET A 118 -2.52 52.01 4.87
CA MET A 118 -3.27 53.24 5.16
C MET A 118 -2.39 54.44 5.52
N LEU A 119 -1.08 54.28 5.73
CA LEU A 119 -0.17 55.40 5.99
C LEU A 119 0.76 55.74 4.82
N TYR A 120 0.87 54.91 3.77
CA TYR A 120 1.82 55.17 2.67
C TYR A 120 1.35 54.74 1.25
N TRP A 121 0.06 54.83 0.92
CA TRP A 121 -0.36 54.94 -0.49
C TRP A 121 -1.63 55.80 -0.66
N PRO A 122 -1.69 56.76 -1.61
CA PRO A 122 -2.91 57.53 -1.89
C PRO A 122 -4.02 56.59 -2.38
N ILE A 123 -5.27 56.86 -1.98
CA ILE A 123 -6.47 56.01 -2.17
C ILE A 123 -6.76 55.62 -3.64
N ASP A 124 -6.05 56.20 -4.62
CA ASP A 124 -6.42 56.18 -6.04
C ASP A 124 -5.94 54.96 -6.83
N LEU A 125 -5.17 54.03 -6.24
CA LEU A 125 -4.55 52.90 -6.97
C LEU A 125 -4.96 51.51 -6.49
N TYR A 126 -5.67 51.40 -5.37
CA TYR A 126 -6.21 50.12 -4.89
C TYR A 126 -7.34 49.59 -5.80
N SER A 127 -8.15 50.50 -6.34
CA SER A 127 -9.24 50.19 -7.29
C SER A 127 -8.71 49.64 -8.63
N SER A 128 -7.51 50.04 -9.06
CA SER A 128 -6.93 49.63 -10.34
C SER A 128 -6.32 48.22 -10.30
N TRP A 129 -5.85 47.77 -9.14
CA TRP A 129 -5.24 46.45 -8.99
C TRP A 129 -6.29 45.33 -8.82
N ILE A 130 -7.36 45.57 -8.06
CA ILE A 130 -8.49 44.63 -7.92
C ILE A 130 -9.18 44.39 -9.28
N ALA A 131 -9.33 45.44 -10.09
CA ALA A 131 -9.89 45.34 -11.44
C ALA A 131 -9.09 44.40 -12.38
N ARG A 132 -7.78 44.24 -12.17
CA ARG A 132 -6.93 43.34 -12.98
C ARG A 132 -6.88 41.90 -12.47
N PHE A 133 -7.20 41.64 -11.20
CA PHE A 133 -7.08 40.30 -10.61
C PHE A 133 -8.42 39.52 -10.56
N ILE A 134 -9.56 40.21 -10.53
CA ILE A 134 -10.90 39.56 -10.54
C ILE A 134 -11.48 39.46 -11.97
N GLY A 135 -11.02 40.28 -12.92
CA GLY A 135 -11.55 40.37 -14.29
C GLY A 135 -11.02 39.37 -15.34
N ARG A 136 -10.35 38.27 -14.96
CA ARG A 136 -9.94 37.20 -15.90
C ARG A 136 -10.32 35.80 -15.41
N ASN A 137 -11.58 35.62 -15.01
CA ASN A 137 -12.21 34.30 -14.95
C ASN A 137 -13.67 34.41 -15.41
N MET A 138 -13.84 34.67 -16.70
CA MET A 138 -14.92 34.14 -17.55
C MET A 138 -14.38 34.08 -18.98
#